data_AF-A0A4S1GIH3-F1
#
_entry.id   AF-A0A4S1GIH3-F1
#
_cell.length_a   1.000
_cell.length_b   1.000
_cell.length_c   1.000
_cell.angle_alpha   90.00
_cell.angle_beta   90.00
_cell.angle_gamma   90.00
#
_symmetry.space_group_name_H-M   'P 1'
#
loop_
_entity.id
_entity.type
_entity.pdbx_description
1 polymer ?
#
loop_
_entity_poly.entity_id
_entity_poly.type
_entity_poly.pdbx_seq_one_letter_code
_entity_poly.pdbx_strand_id
1 'polypeptide(L)' 'MRVVVHKARCQGHARCWARAPRVFKLDDAGYILPGDIDVADGEQLLASKGVRACP' A
#
# COMPACT_ATOMS: atom_id res chain seq x y z
N MET A 1 -12.06 2.64 5.09
CA MET A 1 -11.22 3.79 4.67
C MET A 1 -10.75 3.55 3.25
N ARG A 2 -10.40 4.59 2.49
CA ARG A 2 -9.89 4.45 1.12
C ARG A 2 -8.44 4.90 1.05
N VAL A 3 -7.60 4.14 0.35
CA VAL A 3 -6.21 4.51 0.03
C VAL A 3 -6.06 4.70 -1.47
N VAL A 4 -5.52 5.85 -1.88
CA VAL A 4 -5.23 6.15 -3.29
C VAL A 4 -3.75 5.89 -3.54
N VAL A 5 -3.43 5.06 -4.54
CA VAL A 5 -2.05 4.74 -4.92
C VAL A 5 -1.65 5.52 -6.17
N HIS A 6 -0.65 6.40 -6.04
CA HIS A 6 -0.04 7.07 -7.19
C HIS A 6 1.12 6.24 -7.76
N LYS A 7 0.83 5.25 -8.62
CA LYS A 7 1.86 4.33 -9.16
C LYS A 7 3.04 5.06 -9.80
N ALA A 8 2.81 6.18 -10.49
CA ALA A 8 3.86 6.99 -11.12
C ALA A 8 4.90 7.55 -10.13
N ARG A 9 4.58 7.62 -8.83
CA ARG A 9 5.50 8.08 -7.77
C ARG A 9 6.21 6.93 -7.06
N CYS A 10 5.78 5.69 -7.27
CA CYS A 10 6.34 4.54 -6.57
C CYS A 10 7.77 4.25 -7.05
N GLN A 11 8.69 4.05 -6.10
CA GLN A 11 10.09 3.69 -6.35
C GLN A 11 10.44 2.28 -5.83
N GLY A 12 9.45 1.41 -5.61
CA GLY A 12 9.70 0.01 -5.25
C GLY A 12 10.25 -0.25 -3.84
N HIS A 13 10.11 0.68 -2.88
CA HIS A 13 10.63 0.49 -1.51
C HIS A 13 9.98 -0.65 -0.71
N ALA A 14 8.83 -1.18 -1.15
CA ALA A 14 8.05 -2.24 -0.50
C ALA A 14 7.64 -2.00 0.99
N ARG A 15 7.86 -0.80 1.54
CA ARG A 15 7.57 -0.49 2.95
C ARG A 15 6.08 -0.51 3.28
N CYS A 16 5.22 -0.14 2.34
CA CYS A 16 3.77 -0.25 2.49
C CYS A 16 3.36 -1.73 2.68
N TRP A 17 3.78 -2.60 1.76
CA TRP A 17 3.56 -4.05 1.82
C TRP A 17 4.12 -4.66 3.10
N ALA A 18 5.34 -4.31 3.52
CA ALA A 18 5.93 -4.83 4.75
C ALA A 18 5.13 -4.49 6.01
N ARG A 19 4.38 -3.37 6.01
CA ARG A 19 3.51 -2.96 7.13
C ARG A 19 2.11 -3.55 7.06
N ALA A 20 1.57 -3.75 5.87
CA ALA A 20 0.21 -4.25 5.67
C ALA A 20 0.13 -5.10 4.38
N PRO A 21 0.67 -6.32 4.38
CA PRO A 21 0.78 -7.16 3.18
C PRO A 21 -0.58 -7.69 2.69
N ARG A 22 -1.61 -7.62 3.54
CA ARG A 22 -3.00 -7.93 3.18
C ARG A 22 -3.65 -6.80 2.39
N VAL A 23 -3.23 -5.55 2.63
CA VAL A 23 -3.79 -4.33 2.01
C VAL A 23 -3.04 -3.95 0.74
N PHE A 24 -1.71 -3.88 0.81
CA PHE A 24 -0.89 -3.47 -0.32
C PHE A 24 -0.36 -4.70 -1.03
N LYS A 25 -0.53 -4.76 -2.35
CA LYS A 25 0.00 -5.81 -3.21
C LYS A 25 1.05 -5.25 -4.14
N LEU A 26 2.08 -6.03 -4.39
CA LEU A 26 3.19 -5.66 -5.27
C LEU A 26 3.11 -6.49 -6.55
N ASP A 27 3.59 -5.94 -7.66
CA ASP A 27 3.94 -6.71 -8.85
C ASP A 27 5.29 -7.42 -8.67
N ASP A 28 5.66 -8.24 -9.66
CA ASP A 28 6.88 -9.07 -9.61
C ASP A 28 8.17 -8.23 -9.56
N ALA A 29 8.11 -6.96 -9.96
CA ALA A 29 9.23 -6.02 -9.87
C ALA A 29 9.28 -5.29 -8.52
N GLY A 30 8.36 -5.57 -7.59
CA GLY A 30 8.30 -4.96 -6.26
C GLY A 30 7.60 -3.60 -6.21
N TYR A 31 6.96 -3.17 -7.30
CA TYR A 31 6.18 -1.93 -7.32
C TYR A 31 4.76 -2.19 -6.83
N ILE A 32 4.17 -1.18 -6.20
CA ILE A 32 2.79 -1.29 -5.76
C ILE A 32 1.84 -1.38 -6.97
N LEU A 33 0.86 -2.27 -6.88
CA LEU A 33 -0.20 -2.35 -7.88
C LEU A 33 -1.01 -1.05 -7.90
N PRO A 34 -1.41 -0.56 -9.08
CA PRO A 34 -2.17 0.68 -9.20
C PRO A 34 -3.59 0.49 -8.67
N GLY A 35 -4.18 1.57 -8.16
CA GLY A 35 -5.61 1.63 -7.88
C GLY A 35 -5.98 2.24 -6.55
N ASP A 36 -7.29 2.34 -6.37
CA ASP A 36 -7.91 2.75 -5.13
C ASP A 36 -8.24 1.52 -4.30
N ILE A 37 -7.67 1.44 -3.11
CA ILE A 37 -7.82 0.31 -2.21
C ILE A 37 -8.89 0.66 -1.19
N ASP A 38 -10.04 -0.01 -1.29
CA ASP A 38 -11.03 -0.02 -0.22
C ASP A 38 -10.55 -0.99 0.88
N VAL A 39 -10.19 -0.40 2.01
CA VAL A 39 -9.60 -1.14 3.13
C VAL A 39 -10.72 -1.76 3.96
N ALA A 40 -10.66 -3.08 4.11
CA ALA A 40 -11.56 -3.86 4.92
C ALA A 40 -11.57 -3.44 6.40
N ASP A 41 -12.66 -3.77 7.08
CA ASP A 41 -12.78 -3.50 8.51
C ASP A 41 -11.77 -4.28 9.34
N GLY A 42 -11.15 -3.58 10.30
CA GLY A 42 -10.05 -4.08 11.12
C GLY A 42 -8.65 -3.82 10.53
N GLU A 43 -8.52 -3.57 9.23
CA GLU A 43 -7.22 -3.34 8.58
C GLU A 43 -6.84 -1.84 8.52
N GLN A 44 -7.73 -0.94 8.94
CA GLN A 44 -7.54 0.51 8.75
C GLN A 44 -6.29 1.06 9.43
N LEU A 45 -5.96 0.56 10.63
CA LEU A 45 -4.76 0.98 11.35
C LEU A 45 -3.48 0.53 10.62
N LEU A 46 -3.46 -0.70 10.11
CA LEU A 46 -2.31 -1.24 9.36
C LEU A 46 -2.16 -0.52 8.02
N ALA A 47 -3.26 -0.30 7.30
CA ALA A 47 -3.28 0.51 6.09
C ALA A 47 -2.72 1.91 6.33
N SER A 48 -3.17 2.61 7.37
CA SER A 48 -2.65 3.94 7.73
C SER A 48 -1.15 3.90 8.05
N LYS A 49 -0.66 2.87 8.75
CA LYS A 49 0.77 2.70 9.04
C LYS A 49 1.57 2.43 7.75
N GLY A 50 1.02 1.66 6.82
CA GLY A 50 1.66 1.39 5.54
C GLY A 50 1.74 2.61 4.62
N VAL A 51 0.68 3.44 4.56
CA VAL A 51 0.70 4.72 3.84
C VAL A 51 1.81 5.63 4.38
N ARG A 52 1.91 5.79 5.71
CA ARG A 52 2.94 6.63 6.36
C ARG A 52 4.36 6.07 6.25
N ALA A 53 4.51 4.80 5.87
CA ALA A 53 5.81 4.18 5.69
C ALA A 53 6.39 4.43 4.28
N CYS A 54 5.59 4.93 3.33
CA CYS A 54 6.08 5.35 2.03
C CYS A 54 6.94 6.63 2.19
N PRO A 55 8.22 6.62 1.77
CA PRO A 55 9.00 7.85 1.60
C PRO A 55 8.37 8.77 0.55
#